data_AF-A0A6L6BXT3-F1
#
_entry.id   AF-A0A6L6BXT3-F1
#
_cell.length_a   1.000
_cell.length_b   1.000
_cell.length_c   1.000
_cell.angle_alpha   90.00
_cell.angle_beta   90.00
_cell.angle_gamma   90.00
#
_symmetry.space_group_name_H-M   'P 1'
#
loop_
_entity.id
_entity.type
_entity.pdbx_description
1 polymer ?
#
loop_
_entity_poly.entity_id
_entity_poly.type
_entity_poly.pdbx_seq_one_letter_code
_entity_poly.pdbx_strand_id
1 'polypeptide(L)'
;MDLLPTEEQDEIINTVRSQLERNFDLHALAELDGANSVVDSALWKQCAELGWFGLGLPEALGGVGYTLAEEALLFAEIGTHAAPGPFLATVLAARLAAMVGATELAAQILSGTQLIALAEP
;
A
#
# COMPACT_ATOMS: atom_id res chain seq x y z
N MET A 1 20.24 21.59 2.69
CA MET A 1 19.06 20.72 2.75
C MET A 1 19.45 19.47 2.00
N ASP A 2 19.59 18.37 2.72
CA ASP A 2 19.83 17.06 2.13
C ASP A 2 18.48 16.44 1.79
N LEU A 3 18.34 15.94 0.58
CA LEU A 3 17.11 15.35 0.04
C LEU A 3 17.28 13.85 -0.25
N LEU A 4 18.44 13.30 0.09
CA LEU A 4 18.69 11.87 -0.03
C LEU A 4 17.95 11.12 1.10
N PRO A 5 17.45 9.90 0.83
CA PRO A 5 16.86 9.06 1.86
C PRO A 5 17.85 8.83 3.01
N THR A 6 17.30 8.66 4.21
CA THR A 6 18.08 8.17 5.36
C THR A 6 18.35 6.67 5.21
N GLU A 7 19.29 6.12 5.99
CA GLU A 7 19.56 4.67 6.00
C GLU A 7 18.30 3.85 6.32
N GLU A 8 17.48 4.31 7.26
CA GLU A 8 16.20 3.67 7.61
C GLU A 8 15.21 3.69 6.43
N GLN A 9 15.12 4.83 5.72
CA GLN A 9 14.29 4.94 4.52
C GLN A 9 14.80 4.03 3.40
N ASP A 10 16.11 3.91 3.23
CA ASP A 10 16.73 3.00 2.27
C ASP A 10 16.40 1.53 2.60
N GLU A 11 16.40 1.13 3.86
CA GLU A 11 16.00 -0.22 4.29
C GLU A 11 14.54 -0.52 3.95
N ILE A 12 13.64 0.43 4.19
CA ILE A 12 12.22 0.32 3.84
C ILE A 12 12.08 0.17 2.31
N ILE A 13 12.70 1.05 1.54
CA ILE A 13 12.67 1.03 0.06
C ILE A 13 13.18 -0.30 -0.47
N ASN A 14 14.32 -0.78 0.02
CA ASN A 14 14.92 -2.04 -0.43
C ASN A 14 14.00 -3.24 -0.15
N THR A 15 13.31 -3.23 1.00
CA THR A 15 12.34 -4.26 1.36
C THR A 15 11.13 -4.22 0.44
N VAL A 16 10.55 -3.04 0.23
CA VAL A 16 9.40 -2.84 -0.68
C VAL A 16 9.76 -3.27 -2.09
N ARG A 17 10.89 -2.80 -2.62
CA ARG A 17 11.39 -3.16 -3.94
C ARG A 17 11.55 -4.67 -4.09
N SER A 18 12.21 -5.32 -3.15
CA SER A 18 12.41 -6.78 -3.23
C SER A 18 11.09 -7.55 -3.22
N GLN A 19 10.07 -7.07 -2.49
CA GLN A 19 8.74 -7.66 -2.53
C GLN A 19 8.05 -7.41 -3.87
N LEU A 20 8.18 -6.19 -4.41
CA LEU A 20 7.58 -5.86 -5.70
C LEU A 20 8.19 -6.66 -6.84
N GLU A 21 9.52 -6.75 -6.91
CA GLU A 21 10.25 -7.54 -7.92
C GLU A 21 9.88 -9.03 -7.90
N ARG A 22 9.56 -9.57 -6.71
CA ARG A 22 9.20 -10.99 -6.55
C ARG A 22 7.76 -11.29 -6.96
N ASN A 23 6.86 -10.34 -6.74
CA ASN A 23 5.42 -10.59 -6.76
C ASN A 23 4.69 -9.90 -7.91
N PHE A 24 5.26 -8.87 -8.52
CA PHE A 24 4.65 -8.09 -9.58
C PHE A 24 5.53 -8.13 -10.84
N ASP A 25 5.17 -9.04 -11.76
CA ASP A 25 5.77 -9.09 -13.09
C ASP A 25 4.95 -8.23 -14.07
N LEU A 26 5.58 -7.20 -14.62
CA LEU A 26 4.99 -6.32 -15.62
C LEU A 26 4.57 -7.06 -16.90
N HIS A 27 5.24 -8.15 -17.26
CA HIS A 27 4.85 -8.94 -18.43
C HIS A 27 3.55 -9.71 -18.16
N ALA A 28 3.39 -10.24 -16.95
CA ALA A 28 2.16 -10.92 -16.53
C ALA A 28 0.95 -9.96 -16.49
N LEU A 29 1.17 -8.66 -16.22
CA LEU A 29 0.11 -7.64 -16.27
C LEU A 29 -0.54 -7.53 -17.66
N ALA A 30 0.23 -7.66 -18.74
CA ALA A 30 -0.33 -7.61 -20.09
C ALA A 30 -1.28 -8.79 -20.37
N GLU A 31 -1.07 -9.93 -19.72
CA GLU A 31 -1.95 -11.10 -19.83
C GLU A 31 -3.29 -10.91 -19.10
N LEU A 32 -3.39 -9.89 -18.24
CA LEU A 32 -4.61 -9.55 -17.50
C LEU A 32 -5.48 -8.52 -18.24
N ASP A 33 -5.17 -8.20 -19.49
CA ASP A 33 -6.02 -7.33 -20.32
C ASP A 33 -7.42 -7.94 -20.48
N GLY A 34 -8.45 -7.17 -20.11
CA GLY A 34 -9.83 -7.63 -20.06
C GLY A 34 -10.20 -8.55 -18.88
N ALA A 35 -9.30 -8.77 -17.92
CA ALA A 35 -9.63 -9.52 -16.70
C ALA A 35 -10.63 -8.76 -15.82
N ASN A 36 -11.52 -9.50 -15.14
CA ASN A 36 -12.48 -8.93 -14.19
C ASN A 36 -11.80 -8.33 -12.94
N SER A 37 -10.58 -8.77 -12.61
CA SER A 37 -9.76 -8.21 -11.54
C SER A 37 -8.29 -8.40 -11.89
N VAL A 38 -7.50 -7.34 -11.68
CA VAL A 38 -6.04 -7.35 -11.77
C VAL A 38 -5.39 -7.45 -10.38
N VAL A 39 -6.20 -7.45 -9.31
CA VAL A 39 -5.73 -7.53 -7.92
C VAL A 39 -5.81 -8.98 -7.47
N ASP A 40 -4.65 -9.60 -7.27
CA ASP A 40 -4.54 -10.89 -6.60
C ASP A 40 -4.78 -10.74 -5.10
N SER A 41 -5.79 -11.45 -4.57
CA SER A 41 -6.17 -11.36 -3.16
C SER A 41 -5.08 -11.82 -2.17
N ALA A 42 -4.25 -12.78 -2.56
CA ALA A 42 -3.17 -13.27 -1.71
C ALA A 42 -2.02 -12.26 -1.67
N LEU A 43 -1.65 -11.69 -2.82
CA LEU A 43 -0.66 -10.61 -2.87
C LEU A 43 -1.15 -9.35 -2.13
N TRP A 44 -2.43 -9.02 -2.27
CA TRP A 44 -3.04 -7.91 -1.55
C TRP A 44 -2.95 -8.06 -0.03
N LYS A 45 -3.23 -9.28 0.45
CA LYS A 45 -3.09 -9.61 1.87
C LYS A 45 -1.64 -9.57 2.34
N GLN A 46 -0.69 -9.99 1.52
CA GLN A 46 0.74 -9.85 1.85
C GLN A 46 1.14 -8.37 2.00
N CYS A 47 0.64 -7.49 1.13
CA CYS A 47 0.88 -6.04 1.28
C CYS A 47 0.34 -5.49 2.61
N ALA A 48 -0.85 -5.96 3.03
CA ALA A 48 -1.40 -5.64 4.35
C ALA A 48 -0.53 -6.16 5.50
N GLU A 49 -0.07 -7.40 5.43
CA GLU A 49 0.79 -8.02 6.45
C GLU A 49 2.15 -7.29 6.59
N LEU A 50 2.64 -6.70 5.50
CA LEU A 50 3.82 -5.82 5.51
C LEU A 50 3.52 -4.39 6.00
N GLY A 51 2.27 -4.10 6.35
CA GLY A 51 1.86 -2.81 6.91
C GLY A 51 1.67 -1.69 5.88
N TRP A 52 1.64 -2.00 4.58
CA TRP A 52 1.65 -0.97 3.52
C TRP A 52 0.43 -0.04 3.60
N PHE A 53 -0.73 -0.57 3.98
CA PHE A 53 -1.98 0.20 4.04
C PHE A 53 -2.08 1.16 5.23
N GLY A 54 -1.18 1.02 6.21
CA GLY A 54 -1.12 1.83 7.42
C GLY A 54 0.25 2.41 7.69
N LEU A 55 1.14 2.47 6.69
CA LEU A 55 2.54 2.81 6.89
C LEU A 55 2.70 4.17 7.58
N GLY A 56 2.06 5.21 7.05
CA GLY A 56 2.05 6.56 7.63
C GLY A 56 0.91 6.83 8.61
N LEU A 57 0.16 5.81 9.03
CA LEU A 57 -0.92 5.95 10.02
C LEU A 57 -0.34 5.76 11.43
N PRO A 58 -0.72 6.57 12.44
CA PRO A 58 -0.23 6.40 13.80
C PRO A 58 -0.57 5.02 14.39
N GLU A 59 0.33 4.48 15.22
CA GLU A 59 0.13 3.20 15.92
C GLU A 59 -1.13 3.20 16.79
N ALA A 60 -1.45 4.34 17.43
CA ALA A 60 -2.66 4.52 18.23
C ALA A 60 -3.96 4.33 17.42
N LEU A 61 -3.87 4.41 16.10
CA LEU A 61 -4.95 4.21 15.13
C LEU A 61 -4.81 2.89 14.36
N GLY A 62 -3.88 2.00 14.77
CA GLY A 62 -3.65 0.70 14.16
C GLY A 62 -2.67 0.70 12.97
N GLY A 63 -1.97 1.80 12.72
CA GLY A 63 -0.94 1.88 11.69
C GLY A 63 0.46 1.49 12.17
N VAL A 64 1.46 1.71 11.32
CA VAL A 64 2.88 1.41 11.59
C VAL A 64 3.61 2.59 12.23
N GLY A 65 3.11 3.82 12.05
CA GLY A 65 3.65 5.01 12.72
C GLY A 65 4.81 5.70 12.01
N TYR A 66 5.12 5.35 10.76
CA TYR A 66 6.06 6.12 9.94
C TYR A 66 5.47 7.47 9.50
N THR A 67 6.28 8.30 8.85
CA THR A 67 5.85 9.60 8.37
C THR A 67 5.35 9.53 6.92
N LEU A 68 4.90 10.67 6.41
CA LEU A 68 4.50 10.80 5.01
C LEU A 68 5.69 10.59 4.04
N ALA A 69 6.93 10.78 4.50
CA ALA A 69 8.11 10.58 3.67
C ALA A 69 8.28 9.10 3.29
N GLU A 70 8.22 8.20 4.28
CA GLU A 70 8.30 6.75 4.04
C GLU A 70 7.10 6.25 3.21
N GLU A 71 5.89 6.77 3.48
CA GLU A 71 4.71 6.45 2.68
C GLU A 71 4.85 6.91 1.22
N ALA A 72 5.42 8.09 0.98
CA ALA A 72 5.68 8.57 -0.38
C ALA A 72 6.72 7.70 -1.11
N LEU A 73 7.74 7.21 -0.40
CA LEU A 73 8.75 6.30 -0.95
C LEU A 73 8.15 4.93 -1.30
N LEU A 74 7.26 4.39 -0.46
CA LEU A 74 6.46 3.21 -0.79
C LEU A 74 5.67 3.41 -2.10
N PHE A 75 4.97 4.53 -2.24
CA PHE A 75 4.21 4.83 -3.46
C PHE A 75 5.11 5.02 -4.70
N ALA A 76 6.32 5.56 -4.52
CA ALA A 76 7.29 5.67 -5.61
C ALA A 76 7.73 4.29 -6.13
N GLU A 77 7.97 3.33 -5.23
CA GLU A 77 8.31 1.96 -5.63
C GLU A 77 7.11 1.23 -6.27
N ILE A 78 5.90 1.37 -5.71
CA ILE A 78 4.66 0.84 -6.30
C ILE A 78 4.49 1.35 -7.74
N GLY A 79 4.69 2.66 -7.95
CA GLY A 79 4.63 3.27 -9.27
C GLY A 79 5.71 2.78 -10.23
N THR A 80 6.95 2.63 -9.75
CA THR A 80 8.08 2.10 -10.51
C THR A 80 7.79 0.71 -11.09
N HIS A 81 7.11 -0.14 -10.32
CA HIS A 81 6.76 -1.51 -10.72
C HIS A 81 5.40 -1.62 -11.39
N ALA A 82 4.68 -0.49 -11.56
CA ALA A 82 3.31 -0.44 -12.03
C ALA A 82 2.38 -1.45 -11.32
N ALA A 83 2.57 -1.62 -10.00
CA ALA A 83 1.86 -2.64 -9.25
C ALA A 83 0.34 -2.40 -9.32
N PRO A 84 -0.46 -3.39 -9.76
CA PRO A 84 -1.89 -3.24 -9.91
C PRO A 84 -2.58 -3.16 -8.55
N GLY A 85 -3.54 -2.25 -8.45
CA GLY A 85 -4.48 -2.23 -7.34
C GLY A 85 -4.71 -0.84 -6.78
N PRO A 86 -5.76 -0.69 -5.97
CA PRO A 86 -6.21 0.59 -5.48
C PRO A 86 -5.42 1.02 -4.23
N PHE A 87 -4.08 0.98 -4.28
CA PHE A 87 -3.21 1.26 -3.14
C PHE A 87 -3.51 2.63 -2.52
N LEU A 88 -3.60 3.67 -3.36
CA LEU A 88 -3.88 5.03 -2.91
C LEU A 88 -5.25 5.14 -2.24
N ALA A 89 -6.29 4.60 -2.89
CA ALA A 89 -7.65 4.60 -2.35
C ALA A 89 -7.71 3.86 -0.99
N THR A 90 -6.99 2.75 -0.87
CA THR A 90 -6.94 1.91 0.33
C THR A 90 -6.27 2.64 1.49
N VAL A 91 -5.10 3.24 1.27
CA VAL A 91 -4.40 4.03 2.30
C VAL A 91 -5.24 5.23 2.75
N LEU A 92 -5.85 5.96 1.81
CA LEU A 92 -6.72 7.08 2.13
C LEU A 92 -7.96 6.65 2.92
N ALA A 93 -8.59 5.54 2.52
CA ALA A 93 -9.76 5.00 3.20
C ALA A 93 -9.44 4.49 4.60
N ALA A 94 -8.31 3.80 4.78
CA ALA A 94 -7.84 3.36 6.11
C ALA A 94 -7.65 4.57 7.04
N ARG A 95 -6.98 5.61 6.54
CA ARG A 95 -6.74 6.85 7.28
C ARG A 95 -8.02 7.57 7.65
N LEU A 96 -8.95 7.70 6.70
CA LEU A 96 -10.25 8.32 6.93
C LEU A 96 -11.09 7.52 7.95
N ALA A 97 -11.20 6.20 7.77
CA ALA A 97 -11.95 5.31 8.66
C ALA A 97 -11.41 5.39 10.10
N ALA A 98 -10.09 5.39 10.27
CA ALA A 98 -9.46 5.52 11.58
C ALA A 98 -9.74 6.90 12.21
N MET A 99 -9.61 7.98 11.44
CA MET A 99 -9.86 9.35 11.93
C MET A 99 -11.31 9.60 12.39
N VAL A 100 -12.29 9.00 11.70
CA VAL A 100 -13.71 9.15 12.05
C VAL A 100 -14.19 8.13 13.09
N GLY A 101 -13.29 7.27 13.60
CA GLY A 101 -13.60 6.27 14.62
C GLY A 101 -14.32 5.03 14.10
N ALA A 102 -14.33 4.79 12.78
CA ALA A 102 -14.84 3.57 12.17
C ALA A 102 -13.80 2.42 12.31
N THR A 103 -13.51 2.03 13.55
CA THR A 103 -12.39 1.14 13.91
C THR A 103 -12.46 -0.24 13.26
N GLU A 104 -13.66 -0.82 13.15
CA GLU A 104 -13.86 -2.11 12.49
C GLU A 104 -13.52 -2.02 10.99
N LEU A 105 -14.02 -0.98 10.31
CA LEU A 105 -13.72 -0.75 8.89
C LEU A 105 -12.22 -0.48 8.69
N ALA A 106 -11.61 0.34 9.55
CA ALA A 106 -10.17 0.60 9.49
C ALA A 106 -9.37 -0.71 9.61
N ALA A 107 -9.71 -1.57 10.57
CA ALA A 107 -9.04 -2.87 10.74
C ALA A 107 -9.23 -3.81 9.52
N GLN A 108 -10.42 -3.81 8.90
CA GLN A 108 -10.69 -4.60 7.70
C GLN A 108 -9.85 -4.12 6.49
N ILE A 109 -9.71 -2.80 6.33
CA ILE A 109 -8.89 -2.21 5.27
C ILE A 109 -7.40 -2.49 5.53
N LEU A 110 -6.92 -2.25 6.75
CA LEU A 110 -5.52 -2.45 7.14
C LEU A 110 -5.08 -3.92 7.03
N SER A 111 -5.98 -4.87 7.24
CA SER A 111 -5.73 -6.31 7.07
C SER A 111 -5.83 -6.79 5.62
N GLY A 112 -6.20 -5.93 4.68
CA GLY A 112 -6.40 -6.28 3.27
C GLY A 112 -7.61 -7.19 3.03
N THR A 113 -8.48 -7.37 4.03
CA THR A 113 -9.70 -8.18 3.90
C THR A 113 -10.81 -7.42 3.16
N GLN A 114 -10.76 -6.09 3.18
CA GLN A 114 -11.64 -5.23 2.42
C GLN A 114 -10.86 -4.47 1.34
N LEU A 115 -11.24 -4.68 0.07
CA LEU A 115 -10.71 -3.91 -1.06
C LEU A 115 -11.54 -2.63 -1.22
N ILE A 116 -10.87 -1.47 -1.22
CA ILE A 116 -11.51 -0.15 -1.36
C ILE A 116 -11.02 0.53 -2.62
N ALA A 117 -11.92 1.19 -3.35
CA ALA A 117 -11.61 1.99 -4.52
C ALA A 117 -12.11 3.44 -4.35
N LEU A 118 -11.54 4.36 -5.12
CA LEU A 118 -12.05 5.71 -5.27
C LEU A 118 -13.17 5.72 -6.32
N ALA A 119 -14.28 6.36 -6.00
CA ALA A 119 -15.35 6.61 -6.95
C ALA A 119 -15.19 8.04 -7.49
N GLU A 120 -14.80 8.15 -8.76
CA GLU A 120 -14.76 9.42 -9.48
C GLU A 120 -16.14 9.70 -10.10
N PRO A 121 -16.65 10.95 -10.03
CA PRO A 121 -17.98 11.33 -10.54
C PRO A 121 -18.08 11.39 -12.07
#